data_AF-X0X2N6-F1
#
_entry.id   AF-X0X2N6-F1
#
_cell.length_a   1.000
_cell.length_b   1.000
_cell.length_c   1.000
_cell.angle_alpha   90.00
_cell.angle_beta   90.00
_cell.angle_gamma   90.00
#
_symmetry.space_group_name_H-M   'P 1'
#
loop_
_entity.id
_entity.type
_entity.pdbx_description
1 polymer ?
#
loop_
_entity_poly.entity_id
_entity_poly.type
_entity_poly.pdbx_seq_one_letter_code
_entity_poly.pdbx_strand_id
1 'polypeptide(L)' 'MTVEEAKHRWRGPVVPVLTIFNDDLSLDLAGLRGNIRYLLDAGARAGNIVLLVCGAG' A
#
# COMPACT_ATOMS: atom_id res chain seq x y z
N MET A 1 -18.73 -9.51 -5.13
CA MET A 1 -18.27 -9.47 -3.73
C MET A 1 -19.44 -9.00 -2.87
N THR A 2 -19.78 -9.72 -1.82
CA THR A 2 -20.80 -9.31 -0.84
C THR A 2 -20.23 -8.31 0.16
N VAL A 3 -21.08 -7.66 0.95
CA VAL A 3 -20.65 -6.75 2.03
C VAL A 3 -19.75 -7.46 3.05
N GLU A 4 -20.10 -8.70 3.41
CA GLU A 4 -19.33 -9.47 4.39
C GLU A 4 -17.97 -9.93 3.84
N GLU A 5 -17.91 -10.30 2.56
CA GLU A 5 -16.64 -10.57 1.88
C GLU A 5 -15.74 -9.32 1.83
N ALA A 6 -16.33 -8.14 1.58
CA ALA A 6 -15.59 -6.88 1.56
C ALA A 6 -15.00 -6.54 2.93
N LYS A 7 -15.79 -6.66 4.00
CA LYS A 7 -15.34 -6.44 5.39
C LYS A 7 -14.24 -7.40 5.81
N HIS A 8 -14.31 -8.66 5.38
CA HIS A 8 -13.27 -9.63 5.69
C HIS A 8 -11.96 -9.34 4.94
N ARG A 9 -12.09 -8.91 3.67
CA ARG A 9 -10.94 -8.65 2.78
C ARG A 9 -10.24 -7.33 3.09
N TRP A 10 -10.99 -6.27 3.41
CA TRP A 10 -10.47 -4.91 3.61
C TRP A 10 -10.64 -4.49 5.07
N ARG A 11 -9.76 -5.00 5.91
CA ARG A 11 -9.72 -4.71 7.35
C ARG A 11 -8.29 -4.48 7.81
N GLY A 12 -8.16 -3.84 8.97
CA GLY A 12 -6.88 -3.43 9.53
C GLY A 12 -6.51 -1.99 9.15
N PRO A 13 -5.26 -1.59 9.36
CA PRO A 13 -4.81 -0.23 9.07
C PRO A 13 -4.95 0.11 7.58
N VAL A 14 -5.40 1.33 7.29
CA VAL A 14 -5.35 1.90 5.95
C VAL A 14 -4.03 2.66 5.82
N VAL A 15 -3.16 2.19 4.93
CA VAL A 15 -1.85 2.77 4.70
C VAL A 15 -1.86 3.47 3.34
N PRO A 16 -1.75 4.80 3.32
CA PRO A 16 -1.51 5.55 2.09
C PRO A 16 -0.17 5.12 1.47
N VAL A 17 -0.19 4.67 0.23
CA VAL A 17 1.02 4.30 -0.53
C VAL A 17 1.73 5.58 -0.96
N LEU A 18 3.04 5.64 -0.72
CA LEU A 18 3.89 6.75 -1.12
C LEU A 18 4.04 6.81 -2.65
N THR A 19 3.80 7.95 -3.27
CA THR A 19 4.27 8.21 -4.64
C THR A 19 5.68 8.77 -4.56
N ILE A 20 6.67 7.89 -4.74
CA ILE A 20 8.08 8.24 -4.57
C ILE A 20 8.61 8.76 -5.92
N PHE A 21 9.29 9.90 -5.88
CA PHE A 21 9.91 10.52 -7.06
C PHE A 21 11.43 10.57 -6.87
N ASN A 22 12.15 10.47 -7.99
CA ASN A 22 13.57 10.81 -8.06
C ASN A 22 13.76 12.33 -7.97
N ASP A 23 15.01 12.77 -7.83
CA ASP A 23 15.36 14.21 -7.78
C ASP A 23 14.93 14.97 -9.05
N ASP A 24 14.84 14.28 -10.19
CA ASP A 24 14.36 14.83 -11.48
C ASP A 24 12.83 14.83 -11.64
N LEU A 25 12.10 14.49 -10.56
CA LEU A 25 10.64 14.37 -10.51
C LEU A 25 10.05 13.23 -11.37
N SER A 26 10.88 12.35 -11.93
CA SER A 26 10.41 11.10 -12.52
C SER A 26 9.97 10.13 -11.41
N LEU A 27 9.02 9.25 -11.71
CA LEU A 27 8.52 8.27 -10.75
C LEU A 27 9.60 7.23 -10.39
N ASP A 28 9.91 7.08 -9.11
CA ASP A 28 10.82 6.07 -8.60
C ASP A 28 10.08 4.75 -8.31
N LEU A 29 10.04 3.88 -9.31
CA LEU A 29 9.45 2.55 -9.19
C LEU A 29 10.28 1.60 -8.32
N ALA A 30 11.58 1.83 -8.16
CA ALA A 30 12.44 0.98 -7.34
C ALA A 30 12.22 1.27 -5.85
N GLY A 31 12.20 2.55 -5.47
CA GLY A 31 11.83 3.00 -4.13
C GLY A 31 10.41 2.57 -3.75
N LEU A 32 9.43 2.72 -4.67
CA LEU A 32 8.06 2.25 -4.44
C LEU A 32 8.04 0.74 -4.14
N ARG A 33 8.75 -0.06 -4.94
CA ARG A 33 8.86 -1.51 -4.71
C ARG A 33 9.50 -1.82 -3.35
N GLY A 34 10.55 -1.10 -2.98
CA GLY A 34 11.22 -1.25 -1.68
C GLY A 34 10.29 -0.94 -0.51
N ASN A 35 9.53 0.15 -0.60
CA ASN A 35 8.55 0.54 0.41
C ASN A 35 7.46 -0.53 0.59
N ILE A 36 6.90 -1.05 -0.51
CA ILE A 36 5.91 -2.13 -0.44
C ILE A 36 6.52 -3.41 0.15
N ARG A 37 7.75 -3.76 -0.25
CA ARG A 37 8.45 -4.93 0.29
C ARG A 37 8.64 -4.82 1.79
N TYR A 38 9.07 -3.66 2.29
CA TYR A 38 9.22 -3.40 3.72
C TYR A 38 7.91 -3.65 4.49
N LEU A 39 6.76 -3.18 3.96
CA LEU A 39 5.45 -3.44 4.59
C LEU A 39 5.13 -4.93 4.63
N LEU A 40 5.35 -5.65 3.52
CA LEU A 40 5.11 -7.10 3.45
C LEU A 40 5.98 -7.86 4.43
N ASP A 41 7.27 -7.52 4.52
CA ASP A 41 8.23 -8.16 5.41
C ASP A 41 7.91 -7.86 6.89
N ALA A 42 7.32 -6.70 7.18
CA ALA A 42 6.76 -6.34 8.50
C ALA A 42 5.44 -7.05 8.82
N GLY A 43 4.93 -7.93 7.93
CA GLY A 43 3.76 -8.77 8.17
C GLY A 43 2.46 -8.28 7.52
N ALA A 44 2.52 -7.27 6.67
CA ALA A 44 1.38 -6.84 5.86
C ALA A 44 0.98 -7.95 4.87
N ARG A 45 -0.33 -8.23 4.79
CA ARG A 45 -0.91 -9.25 3.90
C ARG A 45 -2.37 -8.95 3.61
N ALA A 46 -2.92 -9.59 2.58
CA ALA A 46 -4.35 -9.46 2.31
C ALA A 46 -5.19 -9.80 3.55
N GLY A 47 -6.18 -8.96 3.87
CA GLY A 47 -7.05 -9.15 5.03
C GLY A 47 -6.51 -8.68 6.37
N ASN A 48 -5.34 -8.01 6.44
CA ASN A 48 -4.90 -7.31 7.65
C ASN A 48 -4.40 -5.87 7.42
N ILE A 49 -4.43 -5.40 6.17
CA ILE A 49 -4.06 -4.04 5.76
C ILE A 49 -4.90 -3.66 4.53
N VAL A 50 -5.10 -2.36 4.34
CA VAL A 50 -5.60 -1.78 3.09
C VAL A 50 -4.56 -0.80 2.57
N LEU A 51 -4.07 -1.03 1.35
CA LEU A 51 -3.18 -0.09 0.67
C LEU A 51 -4.02 0.92 -0.11
N LEU A 52 -3.93 2.19 0.26
CA LEU A 52 -4.65 3.27 -0.40
C LEU A 52 -3.72 3.99 -1.38
N VAL A 53 -4.01 3.87 -2.67
CA VAL A 53 -3.31 4.63 -3.72
C VAL A 53 -3.91 6.04 -3.78
N CYS A 54 -3.07 7.05 -4.09
CA CYS A 54 -3.45 8.47 -4.16
C CYS A 54 -3.81 9.13 -2.81
N GLY A 55 -3.37 8.57 -1.69
CA GLY A 55 -3.62 9.15 -0.36
C GLY A 55 -2.44 9.92 0.26
N ALA A 56 -1.21 9.67 -0.23
CA ALA A 56 0.02 10.14 0.42
C ALA A 56 0.74 11.28 -0.33
N GLY A 57 0.21 11.71 -1.48
CA GLY A 57 0.94 12.50 -2.49
C GLY A 57 1.50 11.62 -3.58
#